data_AF-A0A661RSR7-F1
#
_entry.id   AF-A0A661RSR7-F1
#
_cell.length_a   1.000
_cell.length_b   1.000
_cell.length_c   1.000
_cell.angle_alpha   90.00
_cell.angle_beta   90.00
_cell.angle_gamma   90.00
#
_symmetry.space_group_name_H-M   'P 1'
#
loop_
_entity.id
_entity.type
_entity.pdbx_description
1 polymer ?
#
loop_
_entity_poly.entity_id
_entity_poly.type
_entity_poly.pdbx_seq_one_letter_code
_entity_poly.pdbx_strand_id
1 'polypeptide(L)'
;MCQNHFRKYCLTLQTIDAIYKYVFRRHGMNKKLSRRDFIKLQAKSGLFLATTASGLFLPKFSLAAVTPDIGVATGKAVAATRAAVDLIGGIKSVVKKGQRVLIKPNMSFARSPEAASNTHPDVVKTVAALCKEAGASRVMILDHTLAPGKICLQTSGIG
;
A
#
# COMPACT_ATOMS: atom_id res chain seq x y z
N MET A 1 -7.19 -38.67 -1.64
CA MET A 1 -8.39 -37.84 -1.85
C MET A 1 -7.97 -36.40 -2.04
N CYS A 2 -8.02 -35.90 -3.28
CA CYS A 2 -7.59 -34.57 -3.70
C CYS A 2 -8.48 -33.46 -3.09
N GLN A 3 -7.89 -32.56 -2.31
CA GLN A 3 -8.52 -31.26 -2.05
C GLN A 3 -8.12 -30.27 -3.15
N ASN A 4 -9.12 -29.87 -3.92
CA ASN A 4 -9.09 -28.77 -4.88
C ASN A 4 -8.62 -27.46 -4.20
N HIS A 5 -7.35 -27.11 -4.38
CA HIS A 5 -6.79 -25.83 -3.95
C HIS A 5 -7.20 -24.71 -4.93
N PHE A 6 -8.41 -24.18 -4.76
CA PHE A 6 -8.75 -22.86 -5.26
C PHE A 6 -7.95 -21.80 -4.50
N ARG A 7 -6.76 -21.43 -5.01
CA ARG A 7 -6.03 -20.24 -4.55
C ARG A 7 -6.80 -19.00 -5.04
N LYS A 8 -7.68 -18.47 -4.19
CA LYS A 8 -8.28 -17.14 -4.41
C LYS A 8 -7.21 -16.08 -4.13
N TYR A 9 -6.84 -15.31 -5.15
CA TYR A 9 -5.95 -14.16 -4.97
C TYR A 9 -6.83 -12.94 -4.71
N CYS A 10 -6.93 -12.53 -3.44
CA CYS A 10 -7.61 -11.31 -3.04
C CYS A 10 -6.56 -10.19 -2.94
N LEU A 11 -6.63 -9.21 -3.84
CA LEU A 11 -5.88 -7.96 -3.72
C LEU A 11 -6.83 -6.91 -3.16
N THR A 12 -6.68 -6.63 -1.87
CA THR A 12 -7.37 -5.49 -1.25
C THR A 12 -6.64 -4.20 -1.63
N LEU A 13 -7.37 -3.09 -1.74
CA LEU A 13 -6.75 -1.78 -1.75
C LEU A 13 -5.87 -1.54 -0.52
N GLN A 14 -5.87 -2.33 0.56
CA GLN A 14 -4.86 -2.22 1.62
C GLN A 14 -3.49 -2.79 1.21
N THR A 15 -3.45 -3.80 0.35
CA THR A 15 -2.20 -4.35 -0.21
C THR A 15 -1.63 -3.43 -1.29
N ILE A 16 -2.51 -2.65 -1.93
CA ILE A 16 -2.17 -1.64 -2.93
C ILE A 16 -2.03 -0.22 -2.32
N ASP A 17 -2.67 0.11 -1.20
CA ASP A 17 -2.43 1.30 -0.36
C ASP A 17 -1.14 1.13 0.43
N ALA A 18 -0.74 -0.11 0.69
CA ALA A 18 0.62 -0.42 1.09
C ALA A 18 1.63 -0.23 -0.07
N ILE A 19 1.19 0.23 -1.26
CA ILE A 19 1.99 1.15 -2.08
C ILE A 19 2.02 2.48 -1.35
N TYR A 20 2.85 2.56 -0.32
CA TYR A 20 3.10 3.81 0.35
C TYR A 20 3.60 4.82 -0.70
N LYS A 21 2.79 5.84 -0.98
CA LYS A 21 3.23 7.10 -1.59
C LYS A 21 4.19 7.78 -0.61
N TYR A 22 5.44 7.34 -0.58
CA TYR A 22 6.50 8.14 0.00
C TYR A 22 6.95 9.16 -1.04
N VAL A 23 6.18 10.25 -1.17
CA VAL A 23 6.73 11.51 -1.67
C VAL A 23 7.61 12.05 -0.55
N PHE A 24 8.90 11.71 -0.58
CA PHE A 24 9.91 12.41 0.21
C PHE A 24 10.05 13.83 -0.37
N ARG A 25 9.10 14.72 -0.06
CA ARG A 25 9.33 16.15 -0.20
C ARG A 25 10.19 16.52 0.99
N ARG A 26 11.50 16.67 0.77
CA ARG A 26 12.38 17.39 1.70
C ARG A 26 11.89 18.85 1.72
N HIS A 27 10.80 19.10 2.43
CA HIS A 27 10.55 20.41 2.97
C HIS A 27 11.42 20.50 4.21
N GLY A 28 12.38 21.41 4.19
CA GLY A 28 13.17 21.74 5.37
C GLY A 28 12.26 22.29 6.45
N MET A 29 11.67 21.42 7.26
CA MET A 29 10.99 21.80 8.50
C MET A 29 12.01 21.73 9.63
N ASN A 30 12.78 22.81 9.79
CA ASN A 30 13.79 22.90 10.84
C ASN A 30 13.21 23.47 12.16
N LYS A 31 12.06 22.94 12.60
CA LYS A 31 11.55 23.09 13.98
C LYS A 31 10.82 21.82 14.40
N LYS A 32 11.37 21.10 15.38
CA LYS A 32 10.64 20.03 16.08
C LYS A 32 9.48 20.67 16.84
N LEU A 33 8.24 20.43 16.41
CA LEU A 33 7.05 20.86 17.15
C LEU A 33 7.06 20.19 18.53
N SER A 34 7.10 20.99 19.59
CA SER A 34 6.98 20.46 20.94
C SER A 34 5.51 20.09 21.23
N ARG A 35 5.27 19.21 22.20
CA ARG A 35 3.91 18.88 22.68
C ARG A 35 3.10 20.13 23.04
N ARG A 36 3.77 21.14 23.62
CA ARG A 36 3.17 22.43 23.98
C ARG A 36 2.79 23.24 22.75
N ASP A 37 3.60 23.21 21.70
CA ASP A 37 3.28 23.87 20.43
C ASP A 37 2.12 23.20 19.72
N PHE A 38 2.03 21.87 19.79
CA PHE A 38 0.89 21.11 19.26
C PHE A 38 -0.41 21.46 19.98
N ILE A 39 -0.40 21.51 21.32
CA ILE A 39 -1.60 21.90 22.09
C ILE A 39 -2.01 23.34 21.80
N LYS A 40 -1.04 24.28 21.73
CA LYS A 40 -1.31 25.67 21.35
C LYS A 40 -1.84 25.79 19.92
N LEU A 41 -1.34 24.97 19.00
CA LEU A 41 -1.81 24.93 17.63
C LEU A 41 -3.27 24.46 17.58
N GLN A 42 -3.59 23.36 18.28
CA GLN A 42 -4.96 22.83 18.39
C GLN A 42 -5.94 23.84 19.00
N ALA A 43 -5.54 24.53 20.07
CA ALA A 43 -6.36 25.55 20.71
C ALA A 43 -6.61 26.76 19.78
N LYS A 44 -5.58 27.21 19.05
CA LYS A 44 -5.69 28.31 18.08
C LYS A 44 -6.52 27.91 16.85
N SER A 45 -6.37 26.68 16.35
CA SER A 45 -7.18 26.17 15.23
C SER A 45 -8.63 25.93 15.64
N GLY A 46 -8.89 25.51 16.90
CA GLY A 46 -10.24 25.40 17.45
C GLY A 46 -10.97 26.75 17.53
N LEU A 47 -10.24 27.81 17.93
CA LEU A 47 -10.77 29.18 17.93
C LEU A 47 -11.00 29.70 16.50
N PHE A 48 -10.10 29.40 15.56
CA PHE A 48 -10.27 29.73 14.15
C PHE A 48 -11.51 29.04 13.55
N LEU A 49 -11.72 27.75 13.88
CA LEU A 49 -12.91 26.98 13.52
C LEU A 49 -14.20 27.59 14.09
N ALA A 50 -14.18 28.02 15.35
CA ALA A 50 -15.32 28.69 15.99
C ALA A 50 -15.67 30.03 15.31
N THR A 51 -14.66 30.80 14.85
CA THR A 51 -14.90 32.04 14.09
C THR A 51 -15.36 31.79 12.65
N THR A 52 -14.99 30.66 12.04
CA THR A 52 -15.45 30.26 10.70
C THR A 52 -16.78 29.50 10.69
N ALA A 53 -17.23 28.99 11.83
CA ALA A 53 -18.54 28.33 12.01
C ALA A 53 -19.72 29.30 11.84
N SER A 54 -19.47 30.62 11.81
CA SER A 54 -20.43 31.67 11.42
C SER A 54 -20.87 31.61 9.94
N GLY A 55 -20.45 30.58 9.18
CA GLY A 55 -20.99 30.26 7.85
C GLY A 55 -20.21 30.80 6.66
N LEU A 56 -19.12 31.56 6.86
CA LEU A 56 -18.41 32.18 5.72
C LEU A 56 -17.30 31.30 5.11
N PHE A 57 -16.76 30.32 5.83
CA PHE A 57 -15.73 29.41 5.32
C PHE A 57 -15.80 28.04 6.01
N LEU A 58 -16.75 27.20 5.59
CA LEU A 58 -16.75 25.79 5.96
C LEU A 58 -15.65 25.06 5.17
N PRO A 59 -14.57 24.56 5.81
CA PRO A 59 -13.66 23.67 5.12
C PRO A 59 -14.44 22.41 4.73
N LYS A 60 -14.42 22.05 3.45
CA LYS A 60 -14.91 20.74 2.99
C LYS A 60 -14.02 19.67 3.64
N PHE A 61 -14.45 19.15 4.78
CA PHE A 61 -13.90 17.92 5.33
C PHE A 61 -14.22 16.82 4.32
N SER A 62 -13.21 16.44 3.54
CA SER A 62 -13.27 15.25 2.71
C SER A 62 -13.39 14.05 3.63
N LEU A 63 -14.62 13.60 3.91
CA LEU A 63 -14.85 12.25 4.40
C LEU A 63 -14.27 11.31 3.34
N ALA A 64 -13.22 10.58 3.69
CA ALA A 64 -12.77 9.49 2.84
C ALA A 64 -13.94 8.51 2.67
N ALA A 65 -14.29 8.15 1.44
CA ALA A 65 -15.31 7.15 1.17
C ALA A 65 -14.93 5.84 1.88
N VAL A 66 -15.86 5.29 2.67
CA VAL A 66 -15.59 4.28 3.71
C VAL A 66 -15.47 2.85 3.14
N THR A 67 -15.66 2.64 1.83
CA THR A 67 -15.67 1.30 1.23
C THR A 67 -14.37 1.02 0.47
N PRO A 68 -13.63 -0.05 0.81
CA PRO A 68 -12.43 -0.42 0.07
C PRO A 68 -12.77 -0.99 -1.30
N ASP A 69 -11.98 -0.65 -2.32
CA ASP A 69 -12.03 -1.32 -3.62
C ASP A 69 -11.33 -2.69 -3.50
N ILE A 70 -12.04 -3.75 -3.90
CA ILE A 70 -11.56 -5.14 -3.84
C ILE A 70 -11.71 -5.77 -5.22
N GLY A 71 -10.58 -6.21 -5.80
CA GLY A 71 -10.55 -7.01 -7.01
C GLY A 71 -10.34 -8.48 -6.66
N VAL A 72 -11.25 -9.35 -7.12
CA VAL A 72 -11.15 -10.80 -6.91
C VAL A 72 -11.01 -11.49 -8.26
N ALA A 73 -9.92 -12.21 -8.45
CA ALA A 73 -9.68 -13.03 -9.62
C ALA A 73 -9.15 -14.41 -9.23
N THR A 74 -9.40 -15.39 -10.09
CA THR A 74 -8.94 -16.77 -9.92
C THR A 74 -8.20 -17.24 -11.16
N GLY A 75 -7.27 -18.19 -10.99
CA GLY A 75 -6.44 -18.72 -12.07
C GLY A 75 -4.96 -18.71 -11.73
N LYS A 76 -4.10 -18.77 -12.76
CA LYS A 76 -2.65 -18.68 -12.60
C LYS A 76 -2.28 -17.33 -11.98
N ALA A 77 -1.34 -17.33 -11.03
CA ALA A 77 -0.99 -16.18 -10.21
C ALA A 77 -0.79 -14.88 -11.02
N VAL A 78 -0.03 -14.92 -12.11
CA VAL A 78 0.25 -13.76 -12.97
C VAL A 78 -1.03 -13.20 -13.61
N ALA A 79 -1.82 -14.06 -14.27
CA ALA A 79 -3.04 -13.66 -14.96
C ALA A 79 -4.11 -13.17 -13.98
N ALA A 80 -4.29 -13.89 -12.87
CA ALA A 80 -5.22 -13.50 -11.81
C ALA A 80 -4.82 -12.16 -11.17
N THR A 81 -3.52 -11.91 -10.95
CA THR A 81 -3.05 -10.64 -10.38
C THR A 81 -3.37 -9.46 -11.30
N ARG A 82 -3.10 -9.58 -12.61
CA ARG A 82 -3.44 -8.51 -13.57
C ARG A 82 -4.95 -8.26 -13.62
N ALA A 83 -5.75 -9.31 -13.75
CA ALA A 83 -7.20 -9.19 -13.77
C ALA A 83 -7.76 -8.54 -12.49
N ALA A 84 -7.26 -8.93 -11.31
CA ALA A 84 -7.66 -8.33 -10.04
C ALA A 84 -7.31 -6.83 -9.96
N VAL A 85 -6.14 -6.42 -10.47
CA VAL A 85 -5.74 -5.01 -10.54
C VAL A 85 -6.58 -4.23 -11.54
N ASP A 86 -6.93 -4.82 -12.67
CA ASP A 86 -7.79 -4.17 -13.68
C ASP A 86 -9.21 -3.92 -13.15
N LEU A 87 -9.76 -4.85 -12.36
CA LEU A 87 -11.09 -4.71 -11.74
C LEU A 87 -11.19 -3.51 -10.78
N ILE A 88 -10.08 -3.06 -10.19
CA ILE A 88 -10.03 -1.89 -9.30
C ILE A 88 -9.56 -0.61 -10.04
N GLY A 89 -9.70 -0.57 -11.36
CA GLY A 89 -9.37 0.59 -12.19
C GLY A 89 -7.94 0.60 -12.73
N GLY A 90 -7.21 -0.51 -12.61
CA GLY A 90 -5.87 -0.70 -13.16
C GLY A 90 -4.76 -0.01 -12.37
N ILE A 91 -3.50 -0.42 -12.58
CA ILE A 91 -2.37 0.08 -11.77
C ILE A 91 -2.17 1.60 -11.86
N LYS A 92 -2.55 2.21 -12.99
CA LYS A 92 -2.44 3.66 -13.22
C LYS A 92 -3.43 4.47 -12.37
N SER A 93 -4.46 3.87 -11.78
CA SER A 93 -5.33 4.57 -10.83
C SER A 93 -4.54 4.98 -9.59
N VAL A 94 -3.63 4.11 -9.13
CA VAL A 94 -2.82 4.28 -7.91
C VAL A 94 -1.42 4.84 -8.18
N VAL A 95 -0.69 4.25 -9.13
CA VAL A 95 0.71 4.60 -9.44
C VAL A 95 0.77 5.60 -10.59
N LYS A 96 1.46 6.72 -10.37
CA LYS A 96 1.69 7.75 -11.40
C LYS A 96 3.17 7.78 -11.82
N LYS A 97 3.42 8.20 -13.06
CA LYS A 97 4.77 8.34 -13.63
C LYS A 97 5.68 9.15 -12.70
N GLY A 98 6.92 8.68 -12.52
CA GLY A 98 7.95 9.31 -11.70
C GLY A 98 7.88 8.97 -10.20
N GLN A 99 6.83 8.31 -9.72
CA GLN A 99 6.70 7.96 -8.31
C GLN A 99 7.71 6.90 -7.86
N ARG A 100 8.10 6.99 -6.58
CA ARG A 100 8.81 5.92 -5.87
C ARG A 100 7.75 5.10 -5.15
N VAL A 101 7.78 3.79 -5.35
CA VAL A 101 6.79 2.83 -4.88
C VAL A 101 7.47 1.86 -3.93
N LEU A 102 6.85 1.62 -2.77
CA LEU A 102 7.22 0.54 -1.85
C LEU A 102 6.09 -0.49 -1.91
N ILE A 103 6.38 -1.75 -2.14
CA ILE A 103 5.41 -2.85 -2.09
C ILE A 103 5.66 -3.59 -0.78
N LYS A 104 4.61 -3.74 0.04
CA LYS A 104 4.67 -4.50 1.29
C LYS A 104 3.95 -5.84 1.15
N PRO A 105 4.58 -6.88 0.57
CA PRO A 105 3.98 -8.20 0.58
C PRO A 105 4.03 -8.77 2.01
N ASN A 106 3.31 -9.87 2.22
CA ASN A 106 3.64 -10.75 3.34
C ASN A 106 4.82 -11.63 2.90
N MET A 107 6.00 -11.40 3.44
CA MET A 107 7.21 -12.22 3.23
C MET A 107 7.87 -12.56 4.58
N SER A 108 7.06 -12.64 5.64
CA SER A 108 7.56 -12.64 7.01
C SER A 108 8.09 -14.00 7.47
N PHE A 109 7.74 -15.09 6.77
CA PHE A 109 8.01 -16.46 7.20
C PHE A 109 9.11 -17.13 6.35
N ALA A 110 9.98 -17.92 7.00
CA ALA A 110 10.95 -18.81 6.35
C ALA A 110 10.26 -20.07 5.81
N ARG A 111 9.33 -19.91 4.87
CA ARG A 111 8.49 -20.97 4.30
C ARG A 111 8.51 -20.92 2.78
N SER A 112 8.43 -22.09 2.15
CA SER A 112 8.43 -22.22 0.70
C SER A 112 7.11 -21.72 0.09
N PRO A 113 7.09 -21.36 -1.21
CA PRO A 113 5.86 -20.90 -1.90
C PRO A 113 4.69 -21.88 -1.83
N GLU A 114 4.98 -23.18 -1.74
CA GLU A 114 4.00 -24.26 -1.67
C GLU A 114 3.18 -24.18 -0.37
N ALA A 115 3.83 -23.80 0.74
CA ALA A 115 3.22 -23.66 2.05
C ALA A 115 2.22 -22.49 2.16
N ALA A 116 2.21 -21.57 1.19
CA ALA A 116 1.27 -20.45 1.09
C ALA A 116 1.17 -19.55 2.35
N SER A 117 2.20 -19.54 3.20
CA SER A 117 2.25 -18.67 4.40
C SER A 117 2.65 -17.22 4.08
N ASN A 118 3.33 -17.04 2.94
CA ASN A 118 3.73 -15.74 2.38
C ASN A 118 2.89 -15.44 1.12
N THR A 119 2.89 -14.17 0.69
CA THR A 119 2.40 -13.79 -0.64
C THR A 119 3.18 -14.57 -1.71
N HIS A 120 2.48 -15.07 -2.73
CA HIS A 120 3.14 -15.85 -3.78
C HIS A 120 4.16 -14.98 -4.57
N PRO A 121 5.37 -15.48 -4.88
CA PRO A 121 6.39 -14.71 -5.61
C PRO A 121 5.91 -14.09 -6.91
N ASP A 122 5.18 -14.86 -7.72
CA ASP A 122 4.63 -14.36 -8.99
C ASP A 122 3.66 -13.18 -8.81
N VAL A 123 2.90 -13.15 -7.72
CA VAL A 123 2.01 -12.01 -7.41
C VAL A 123 2.86 -10.77 -7.16
N VAL A 124 3.87 -10.88 -6.30
CA VAL A 124 4.78 -9.77 -5.96
C VAL A 124 5.50 -9.26 -7.22
N LYS A 125 6.04 -10.17 -8.02
CA LYS A 125 6.73 -9.84 -9.28
C LYS A 125 5.79 -9.16 -10.29
N THR A 126 4.56 -9.63 -10.41
CA THR A 126 3.56 -9.05 -11.32
C THR A 126 3.16 -7.65 -10.89
N VAL A 127 2.93 -7.42 -9.58
CA VAL A 127 2.64 -6.06 -9.06
C VAL A 127 3.83 -5.12 -9.27
N ALA A 128 5.06 -5.59 -9.04
CA ALA A 128 6.27 -4.79 -9.28
C ALA A 128 6.42 -4.42 -10.76
N ALA A 129 6.15 -5.35 -11.68
CA ALA A 129 6.13 -5.11 -13.12
C ALA A 129 5.07 -4.07 -13.50
N LEU A 130 3.83 -4.22 -13.03
CA LEU A 130 2.75 -3.25 -13.24
C LEU A 130 3.13 -1.84 -12.76
N CYS A 131 3.80 -1.71 -11.61
CA CYS A 131 4.28 -0.42 -11.11
C CYS A 131 5.34 0.21 -12.05
N LYS A 132 6.23 -0.61 -12.62
CA LYS A 132 7.22 -0.16 -13.60
C LYS A 132 6.56 0.23 -14.93
N GLU A 133 5.59 -0.55 -15.41
CA GLU A 133 4.75 -0.26 -16.59
C GLU A 133 3.99 1.08 -16.41
N ALA A 134 3.57 1.41 -15.18
CA ALA A 134 2.96 2.70 -14.83
C ALA A 134 3.96 3.89 -14.80
N GLY A 135 5.26 3.63 -14.95
CA GLY A 135 6.32 4.64 -14.98
C GLY A 135 6.91 4.98 -13.60
N ALA A 136 6.84 4.10 -12.61
CA ALA A 136 7.49 4.32 -11.31
C ALA A 136 9.02 4.48 -11.48
N SER A 137 9.58 5.56 -10.93
CA SER A 137 11.02 5.84 -10.96
C SER A 137 11.82 4.85 -10.12
N ARG A 138 11.23 4.34 -9.03
CA ARG A 138 11.82 3.31 -8.17
C ARG A 138 10.71 2.41 -7.62
N VAL A 139 10.98 1.11 -7.53
CA VAL A 139 10.11 0.14 -6.84
C VAL A 139 10.98 -0.56 -5.80
N MET A 140 10.52 -0.58 -4.55
CA MET A 140 11.16 -1.24 -3.42
C MET A 140 10.19 -2.28 -2.87
N ILE A 141 10.69 -3.43 -2.44
CA ILE A 141 9.86 -4.51 -1.91
C ILE A 141 10.38 -4.76 -0.50
N LEU A 142 9.56 -4.49 0.52
CA LEU A 142 9.99 -4.48 1.92
C LEU A 142 8.91 -5.07 2.82
N ASP A 143 9.33 -5.77 3.87
CA ASP A 143 8.46 -6.27 4.93
C ASP A 143 9.25 -6.37 6.23
N HIS A 144 8.54 -6.45 7.34
CA HIS A 144 9.14 -6.70 8.64
C HIS A 144 9.01 -8.18 8.97
N THR A 145 10.10 -8.93 8.83
CA THR A 145 10.07 -10.39 8.89
C THR A 145 10.07 -10.92 10.33
N LEU A 146 9.40 -12.06 10.54
CA LEU A 146 9.35 -12.74 11.85
C LEU A 146 10.55 -13.66 12.09
N ALA A 147 11.26 -14.03 11.03
CA ALA A 147 12.55 -14.71 11.07
C ALA A 147 13.63 -13.84 10.39
N PRO A 148 14.93 -14.21 10.43
CA PRO A 148 15.97 -13.44 9.76
C PRO A 148 15.65 -13.20 8.28
N GLY A 149 15.60 -11.92 7.86
CA GLY A 149 15.03 -11.54 6.56
C GLY A 149 15.69 -12.22 5.36
N LYS A 150 17.01 -12.47 5.41
CA LYS A 150 17.73 -13.21 4.36
C LYS A 150 17.14 -14.60 4.11
N ILE A 151 16.81 -15.32 5.18
CA ILE A 151 16.22 -16.67 5.09
C ILE A 151 14.79 -16.57 4.58
N CYS A 152 14.00 -15.61 5.06
CA CYS A 152 12.65 -15.40 4.54
C CYS A 152 12.64 -15.15 3.02
N LEU A 153 13.53 -14.28 2.52
CA LEU A 153 13.66 -14.00 1.09
C LEU A 153 14.09 -15.24 0.28
N GLN A 154 15.11 -15.96 0.76
CA GLN A 154 15.61 -17.16 0.08
C GLN A 154 14.57 -18.28 0.03
N THR A 155 13.93 -18.59 1.16
CA THR A 155 12.99 -19.70 1.25
C THR A 155 11.65 -19.37 0.59
N SER A 156 11.17 -18.13 0.70
CA SER A 156 9.90 -17.72 0.09
C SER A 156 9.96 -17.51 -1.41
N GLY A 157 11.17 -17.37 -1.99
CA GLY A 157 11.36 -17.05 -3.40
C GLY A 157 11.00 -15.60 -3.78
N ILE A 158 10.81 -14.71 -2.80
CA ILE A 158 10.48 -13.28 -3.00
C ILE A 158 11.78 -12.42 -3.04
N GLY A 159 12.84 -12.94 -3.68
CA GLY A 159 14.17 -12.34 -3.76
C GLY A 159 14.50 -11.78 -5.15
#